data_AF-A0A918TL62-F1
#
_entry.id   AF-A0A918TL62-F1
#
_cell.length_a   1.000
_cell.length_b   1.000
_cell.length_c   1.000
_cell.angle_alpha   90.00
_cell.angle_beta   90.00
_cell.angle_gamma   90.00
#
_symmetry.space_group_name_H-M   'P 1'
#
loop_
_entity.id
_entity.type
_entity.pdbx_description
1 polymer ?
#
loop_
_entity_poly.entity_id
_entity_poly.type
_entity_poly.pdbx_seq_one_letter_code
_entity_poly.pdbx_strand_id
1 'polypeptide(L)'
;MPEELTILLGKNPSDAYRKGEELPTPLGNRRAARTGYWGIAVARKEPADLDAQIAEILDGMTDDLGVWQELANRFQLEIFCGLFLKEFNEGLSISAATTALLGARGISLDFDIYYKGDD
;
A
#
# COMPACT_ATOMS: atom_id res chain seq x y z
N MET A 1 -8.46 8.60 -13.03
CA MET A 1 -9.63 7.82 -12.54
C MET A 1 -9.23 6.34 -12.59
N PRO A 2 -9.64 5.40 -11.69
CA PRO A 2 -8.99 4.08 -11.51
C PRO A 2 -8.41 3.37 -12.75
N GLU A 3 -9.09 3.39 -13.89
CA GLU A 3 -8.63 2.79 -15.15
C GLU A 3 -7.35 3.44 -15.70
N GLU A 4 -7.21 4.75 -15.58
CA GLU A 4 -5.99 5.49 -15.93
C GLU A 4 -4.80 5.00 -15.11
N LEU A 5 -4.99 4.79 -13.80
CA LEU A 5 -3.94 4.27 -12.92
C LEU A 5 -3.57 2.84 -13.28
N THR A 6 -4.56 2.00 -13.60
CA THR A 6 -4.33 0.63 -14.11
C THR A 6 -3.50 0.63 -15.40
N ILE A 7 -3.78 1.53 -16.35
CA ILE A 7 -3.03 1.64 -17.61
C ILE A 7 -1.61 2.11 -17.35
N LEU A 8 -1.43 3.18 -16.57
CA LEU A 8 -0.11 3.74 -16.26
C LEU A 8 0.77 2.76 -15.48
N LEU A 9 0.20 2.09 -14.47
CA LEU A 9 0.91 1.14 -13.63
C LEU A 9 1.10 -0.21 -14.31
N GLY A 10 0.28 -0.57 -15.32
CA GLY A 10 0.36 -1.86 -16.00
C GLY A 10 -0.18 -3.05 -15.19
N LYS A 11 -0.83 -2.80 -14.05
CA LYS A 11 -1.34 -3.81 -13.13
C LYS A 11 -2.80 -3.51 -12.76
N ASN A 12 -3.62 -4.55 -12.55
CA ASN A 12 -4.98 -4.39 -12.03
C ASN A 12 -4.98 -4.23 -10.50
N PRO A 13 -5.82 -3.35 -9.94
CA PRO A 13 -5.93 -3.18 -8.50
C PRO A 13 -6.57 -4.40 -7.83
N SER A 14 -6.27 -4.60 -6.55
CA SER A 14 -7.06 -5.48 -5.67
C SER A 14 -8.35 -4.79 -5.24
N ASP A 15 -8.32 -3.47 -5.08
CA ASP A 15 -9.49 -2.64 -4.79
C ASP A 15 -9.31 -1.23 -5.37
N ALA A 16 -10.40 -0.65 -5.86
CA ALA A 16 -10.41 0.69 -6.40
C ALA A 16 -11.83 1.28 -6.40
N TYR A 17 -11.93 2.58 -6.13
CA TYR A 17 -13.20 3.30 -6.16
C TYR A 17 -13.02 4.75 -6.57
N ARG A 18 -14.11 5.35 -7.08
CA ARG A 18 -14.14 6.76 -7.47
C ARG A 18 -14.53 7.65 -6.30
N LYS A 19 -14.08 8.90 -6.33
CA LYS A 19 -14.64 9.93 -5.46
C LYS A 19 -16.14 10.05 -5.70
N GLY A 20 -16.92 10.12 -4.63
CA GLY A 20 -18.37 10.18 -4.64
C GLY A 20 -19.07 8.83 -4.74
N GLU A 21 -18.33 7.74 -4.99
CA GLU A 21 -18.89 6.39 -5.03
C GLU A 21 -19.40 6.00 -3.64
N GLU A 22 -20.57 5.34 -3.58
CA GLU A 22 -21.12 4.89 -2.32
C GLU A 22 -20.48 3.58 -1.86
N LEU A 23 -19.75 3.64 -0.75
CA LEU A 23 -19.06 2.51 -0.15
C LEU A 23 -19.82 2.00 1.07
N PRO A 24 -19.89 0.67 1.30
CA PRO A 24 -20.39 0.14 2.55
C PRO A 24 -19.47 0.51 3.71
N THR A 25 -20.04 0.68 4.90
CA THR A 25 -19.25 0.77 6.14
C THR A 25 -19.47 -0.47 7.01
N PRO A 26 -18.59 -0.72 7.99
CA PRO A 26 -18.77 -1.82 8.96
C PRO A 26 -20.08 -1.74 9.76
N LEU A 27 -20.70 -0.56 9.87
CA LEU A 27 -21.98 -0.36 10.56
C LEU A 27 -23.20 -0.62 9.66
N GLY A 28 -23.00 -1.06 8.42
CA GLY A 28 -24.07 -1.43 7.48
C GLY A 28 -24.70 -0.26 6.71
N ASN A 29 -24.35 0.98 7.02
CA ASN A 29 -24.73 2.14 6.21
C ASN A 29 -23.78 2.34 5.02
N ARG A 30 -24.14 3.26 4.12
CA ARG A 30 -23.32 3.65 2.97
C ARG A 30 -22.76 5.05 3.18
N ARG A 31 -21.53 5.28 2.72
CA ARG A 31 -20.91 6.61 2.71
C ARG A 31 -20.40 6.94 1.32
N ALA A 32 -20.54 8.18 0.88
CA ALA A 32 -19.88 8.65 -0.33
C ALA A 32 -18.37 8.79 -0.09
N ALA A 33 -17.55 8.19 -0.95
CA ALA A 33 -16.10 8.28 -0.88
C ALA A 33 -15.63 9.73 -1.05
N ARG A 34 -14.86 10.24 -0.08
CA ARG A 34 -14.37 11.63 -0.12
C ARG A 34 -13.26 11.83 -1.15
N THR A 35 -12.52 10.77 -1.44
CA THR A 35 -11.41 10.70 -2.39
C THR A 35 -11.59 9.48 -3.29
N GLY A 36 -10.84 9.42 -4.39
CA GLY A 36 -10.68 8.17 -5.14
C GLY A 36 -9.59 7.32 -4.51
N TYR A 37 -9.59 6.03 -4.83
CA TYR A 37 -8.61 5.06 -4.35
C TYR A 37 -8.29 4.04 -5.43
N TRP A 38 -7.05 3.57 -5.39
CA TRP A 38 -6.54 2.46 -6.18
C TRP A 38 -5.45 1.81 -5.34
N GLY A 39 -5.54 0.50 -5.11
CA GLY A 39 -4.57 -0.19 -4.26
C GLY A 39 -4.41 -1.67 -4.57
N ILE A 40 -3.28 -2.20 -4.13
CA ILE A 40 -2.92 -3.63 -4.20
C ILE A 40 -2.85 -4.16 -2.78
N ALA A 41 -3.43 -5.35 -2.57
CA ALA A 41 -3.31 -6.11 -1.34
C ALA A 41 -2.57 -7.42 -1.63
N VAL A 42 -1.64 -7.76 -0.75
CA VAL A 42 -0.95 -9.06 -0.73
C VAL A 42 -1.30 -9.80 0.55
N ALA A 43 -1.15 -11.13 0.53
CA ALA A 43 -1.43 -11.94 1.70
C ALA A 43 -0.51 -11.59 2.87
N ARG A 44 -1.03 -11.68 4.10
CA ARG A 44 -0.23 -11.56 5.33
C ARG A 44 0.83 -12.66 5.36
N LYS A 45 2.05 -12.31 5.79
CA LYS A 45 3.15 -13.27 6.04
C LYS A 45 3.47 -13.36 7.53
N GLU A 46 3.79 -14.59 7.97
CA GLU A 46 4.32 -14.88 9.30
C GLU A 46 5.39 -15.99 9.18
N PRO A 47 6.65 -15.73 9.54
CA PRO A 47 7.22 -14.46 10.04
C PRO A 47 7.05 -13.28 9.06
N ALA A 48 7.15 -12.05 9.57
CA ALA A 48 7.05 -10.86 8.73
C ALA A 48 8.20 -10.80 7.71
N ASP A 49 7.88 -10.46 6.46
CA ASP A 49 8.83 -10.30 5.37
C ASP A 49 8.36 -9.15 4.45
N LEU A 50 8.70 -7.93 4.85
CA LEU A 50 8.28 -6.72 4.12
C LEU A 50 8.95 -6.62 2.76
N ASP A 51 10.23 -7.00 2.65
CA ASP A 51 10.94 -6.96 1.38
C ASP A 51 10.22 -7.82 0.33
N ALA A 52 9.83 -9.05 0.67
CA ALA A 52 9.12 -9.91 -0.26
C ALA A 52 7.68 -9.44 -0.54
N GLN A 53 6.96 -8.88 0.45
CA GLN A 53 5.60 -8.36 0.23
C GLN A 53 5.61 -7.09 -0.63
N ILE A 54 6.57 -6.20 -0.43
CA ILE A 54 6.74 -4.99 -1.26
C ILE A 54 7.11 -5.38 -2.68
N ALA A 55 8.00 -6.36 -2.86
CA ALA A 55 8.33 -6.90 -4.18
C ALA A 55 7.08 -7.49 -4.86
N GLU A 56 6.25 -8.26 -4.15
CA GLU A 56 5.01 -8.84 -4.67
C GLU A 56 3.97 -7.77 -5.06
N ILE A 57 3.86 -6.69 -4.27
CA ILE A 57 3.01 -5.54 -4.59
C ILE A 57 3.45 -4.92 -5.92
N LEU A 58 4.74 -4.67 -6.09
CA LEU A 58 5.30 -3.96 -7.25
C LEU A 58 5.53 -4.85 -8.47
N ASP A 59 5.51 -6.18 -8.31
CA ASP A 59 5.70 -7.13 -9.41
C ASP A 59 4.68 -6.90 -10.53
N GLY A 60 5.16 -6.84 -11.76
CA GLY A 60 4.33 -6.56 -12.93
C GLY A 60 3.84 -5.11 -13.06
N MET A 61 4.25 -4.20 -12.17
CA MET A 61 4.06 -2.76 -12.39
C MET A 61 5.13 -2.19 -13.32
N THR A 62 4.86 -1.02 -13.90
CA THR A 62 5.85 -0.29 -14.69
C THR A 62 7.13 0.04 -13.89
N ASP A 63 8.29 -0.07 -14.54
CA ASP A 63 9.57 0.40 -14.02
C ASP A 63 9.91 1.83 -14.45
N ASP A 64 9.03 2.48 -15.23
CA ASP A 64 9.23 3.85 -15.70
C ASP A 64 9.11 4.86 -14.55
N LEU A 65 10.25 5.34 -14.06
CA LEU A 65 10.30 6.35 -12.98
C LEU A 65 9.67 7.69 -13.36
N GLY A 66 9.53 8.00 -14.65
CA GLY A 66 8.79 9.18 -15.11
C GLY A 66 7.30 9.07 -14.81
N VAL A 67 6.73 7.88 -15.01
CA VAL A 67 5.35 7.58 -14.61
C VAL A 67 5.18 7.69 -13.09
N TRP A 68 6.10 7.10 -12.32
CA TRP A 68 6.06 7.19 -10.86
C TRP A 68 6.18 8.63 -10.35
N GLN A 69 7.05 9.44 -10.94
CA GLN A 69 7.18 10.85 -10.60
C GLN A 69 5.90 11.64 -10.92
N GLU A 70 5.29 11.39 -12.07
CA GLU A 70 4.01 11.98 -12.43
C GLU A 70 2.91 11.62 -11.41
N LEU A 71 2.83 10.34 -11.03
CA LEU A 71 1.88 9.85 -10.04
C LEU A 71 2.12 10.48 -8.66
N ALA A 72 3.36 10.54 -8.19
CA ALA A 72 3.72 11.14 -6.91
C ALA A 72 3.39 12.64 -6.84
N ASN A 73 3.39 13.35 -7.97
CA ASN A 73 2.97 14.76 -8.03
C ASN A 73 1.45 14.94 -7.98
N ARG A 74 0.68 13.91 -8.34
CA ARG A 74 -0.78 13.96 -8.48
C ARG A 74 -1.52 13.29 -7.33
N PHE A 75 -0.89 12.33 -6.66
CA PHE A 75 -1.50 11.43 -5.69
C PHE A 75 -0.58 11.18 -4.51
N GLN A 76 -1.17 10.76 -3.39
CA GLN A 76 -0.43 10.18 -2.27
C GLN A 76 -0.13 8.71 -2.61
N LEU A 77 1.15 8.36 -2.66
CA LEU A 77 1.61 6.99 -2.89
C LEU A 77 2.16 6.44 -1.58
N GLU A 78 1.52 5.40 -1.06
CA GLU A 78 1.93 4.77 0.20
C GLU A 78 1.78 3.26 0.15
N ILE A 79 2.63 2.57 0.90
CA ILE A 79 2.39 1.20 1.34
C ILE A 79 2.11 1.27 2.82
N PHE A 80 0.90 0.87 3.19
CA PHE A 80 0.46 0.74 4.57
C PHE A 80 0.69 -0.69 5.06
N CYS A 81 1.26 -0.82 6.26
CA CYS A 81 1.48 -2.11 6.91
C CYS A 81 1.07 -2.10 8.38
N GLY A 82 0.21 -3.04 8.78
CA GLY A 82 -0.04 -3.35 10.17
C GLY A 82 0.96 -4.39 10.70
N LEU A 83 1.84 -3.99 11.60
CA LEU A 83 2.77 -4.88 12.30
C LEU A 83 2.16 -5.34 13.63
N PHE A 84 2.14 -6.66 13.85
CA PHE A 84 1.60 -7.26 15.07
C PHE A 84 2.74 -7.98 15.79
N LEU A 85 3.30 -7.33 16.81
CA LEU A 85 4.45 -7.83 17.57
C LEU A 85 4.02 -8.97 18.50
N LYS A 86 4.81 -10.04 18.60
CA LYS A 86 4.56 -11.13 19.58
C LYS A 86 5.12 -10.76 20.94
N GLU A 87 6.35 -10.24 20.96
CA GLU A 87 7.06 -9.82 22.16
C GLU A 87 7.21 -8.29 22.23
N PHE A 88 7.43 -7.79 23.45
CA PHE A 88 7.79 -6.39 23.63
C PHE A 88 9.12 -6.09 22.93
N ASN A 89 9.15 -5.02 22.13
CA ASN A 89 10.35 -4.52 21.45
C ASN A 89 10.93 -5.47 20.38
N GLU A 90 10.06 -6.11 19.59
CA GLU A 90 10.46 -6.76 18.34
C GLU A 90 10.94 -5.76 17.29
N GLY A 91 12.01 -6.12 16.58
CA GLY A 91 12.54 -5.37 15.47
C GLY A 91 12.25 -6.03 14.13
N LEU A 92 12.05 -5.21 13.11
CA LEU A 92 11.97 -5.61 11.72
C LEU A 92 12.86 -4.68 10.89
N SER A 93 13.50 -5.23 9.87
CA SER A 93 14.33 -4.46 8.95
C SER A 93 13.70 -4.47 7.57
N ILE A 94 13.95 -3.39 6.83
CA ILE A 94 13.66 -3.27 5.42
C ILE A 94 15.00 -3.11 4.74
N SER A 95 15.25 -3.88 3.70
CA SER A 95 16.55 -3.83 3.02
C SER A 95 16.78 -2.45 2.40
N ALA A 96 18.05 -2.03 2.33
CA ALA A 96 18.43 -0.79 1.66
C ALA A 96 17.98 -0.76 0.19
N ALA A 97 17.93 -1.94 -0.46
CA ALA A 97 17.45 -2.09 -1.83
C ALA A 97 15.96 -1.72 -1.93
N THR A 98 15.12 -2.26 -1.04
CA THR A 98 13.70 -1.92 -0.98
C THR A 98 13.48 -0.45 -0.60
N THR A 99 14.22 0.08 0.37
CA THR A 99 14.13 1.50 0.72
C THR A 99 14.46 2.41 -0.47
N ALA A 100 15.53 2.11 -1.22
CA ALA A 100 15.91 2.86 -2.41
C ALA A 100 14.85 2.73 -3.52
N LEU A 101 14.31 1.53 -3.70
CA LEU A 101 13.30 1.22 -4.70
C LEU A 101 11.98 1.99 -4.47
N LEU A 102 11.56 2.13 -3.20
CA LEU A 102 10.40 2.94 -2.82
C LEU A 102 10.68 4.43 -2.95
N GLY A 103 11.85 4.89 -2.48
CA GLY A 103 12.26 6.29 -2.59
C GLY A 103 12.32 6.77 -4.03
N ALA A 104 12.85 5.94 -4.95
CA ALA A 104 12.89 6.24 -6.38
C ALA A 104 11.50 6.40 -7.01
N ARG A 105 10.49 5.74 -6.44
CA ARG A 105 9.08 5.81 -6.90
C ARG A 105 8.24 6.84 -6.13
N GLY A 106 8.82 7.54 -5.16
CA GLY A 106 8.10 8.50 -4.32
C GLY A 106 7.04 7.85 -3.41
N ILE A 107 7.24 6.59 -3.02
CA ILE A 107 6.30 5.83 -2.18
C ILE A 107 6.73 5.91 -0.72
N SER A 108 5.83 6.37 0.16
CA SER A 108 6.05 6.31 1.61
C SER A 108 5.71 4.94 2.19
N LEU A 109 6.36 4.60 3.30
CA LEU A 109 5.96 3.48 4.15
C LEU A 109 5.23 4.02 5.37
N ASP A 110 4.01 3.54 5.58
CA ASP A 110 3.20 3.85 6.77
C ASP A 110 2.99 2.58 7.60
N PHE A 111 3.08 2.73 8.91
CA PHE A 111 3.03 1.62 9.86
C PHE A 111 2.04 1.91 10.97
N ASP A 112 1.10 0.99 11.14
CA ASP A 112 0.51 0.78 12.45
C ASP A 112 1.25 -0.34 13.16
N ILE A 113 1.78 -0.06 14.35
CA ILE A 113 2.51 -1.05 15.16
C ILE A 113 1.68 -1.39 16.38
N TYR A 114 1.24 -2.65 16.44
CA TYR A 114 0.40 -3.19 17.48
C TYR A 114 1.21 -4.17 18.34
N TYR A 115 1.23 -3.93 19.65
CA TYR A 115 1.62 -4.90 20.65
C TYR A 115 0.40 -5.21 21.51
N LYS A 116 -0.03 -6.47 21.50
CA LYS A 116 -1.03 -6.96 22.45
C LYS A 116 -0.22 -7.57 23.60
N GLY A 117 0.06 -6.77 24.63
CA GLY A 117 0.73 -7.26 25.83
C GLY A 117 -0.05 -8.38 26.51
N ASP A 118 0.61 -9.06 27.45
CA ASP A 118 -0.07 -10.02 28.31
C ASP A 118 -1.12 -9.28 29.14
N ASP A 119 -2.39 -9.73 29.06
CA ASP A 119 -3.49 -9.26 29.91
C ASP A 119 -3.19 -9.51 31.41
#